data_AF-A0A959BVY8-F1
#
_entry.id   AF-A0A959BVY8-F1
#
_cell.length_a   1.000
_cell.length_b   1.000
_cell.length_c   1.000
_cell.angle_alpha   90.00
_cell.angle_beta   90.00
_cell.angle_gamma   90.00
#
_symmetry.space_group_name_H-M   'P 1'
#
loop_
_entity.id
_entity.type
_entity.pdbx_description
1 polymer ?
#
loop_
_entity_poly.entity_id
_entity_poly.type
_entity_poly.pdbx_seq_one_letter_code
_entity_poly.pdbx_strand_id
1 'polypeptide(L)'
;NYFAEQGAFERDPETGVYRVNYDKLEAAAASLSELILTLQGDGDYDGVGELVATKGKIGEQLQASLDRLSDASIPVDVVFEQGADVLGLEDL
;
A
#
# COMPACT_ATOMS: atom_id res chain seq x y z
N ASN A 1 6.94 -2.58 3.58
CA ASN A 1 8.19 -3.03 4.25
C ASN A 1 8.09 -2.99 5.77
N TYR A 2 7.81 -1.85 6.41
CA TYR A 2 7.76 -1.75 7.88
C TYR A 2 6.83 -2.80 8.55
N PHE A 3 5.59 -2.94 8.10
CA PHE A 3 4.67 -3.96 8.64
C PHE A 3 5.15 -5.40 8.47
N ALA A 4 5.88 -5.70 7.40
CA ALA A 4 6.46 -7.03 7.21
C ALA A 4 7.59 -7.28 8.23
N GLU A 5 8.45 -6.29 8.47
CA GLU A 5 9.52 -6.35 9.47
C GLU A 5 8.98 -6.52 10.89
N GLN A 6 7.85 -5.88 11.21
CA GLN A 6 7.16 -6.04 12.48
C GLN A 6 6.35 -7.35 12.59
N GLY A 7 6.29 -8.15 11.51
CA GLY A 7 5.49 -9.37 11.47
C GLY A 7 3.99 -9.13 11.58
N ALA A 8 3.51 -7.95 11.21
CA ALA A 8 2.09 -7.58 11.20
C ALA A 8 1.29 -8.37 10.15
N PHE A 9 1.97 -8.95 9.17
CA PHE A 9 1.40 -9.93 8.26
C PHE A 9 2.46 -10.94 7.84
N GLU A 10 1.98 -12.08 7.34
CA GLU A 10 2.77 -13.12 6.70
C GLU A 10 2.20 -13.43 5.32
N ARG A 11 3.01 -14.05 4.46
CA ARG A 11 2.57 -14.60 3.18
C ARG A 11 2.77 -16.11 3.22
N ASP A 12 1.71 -16.83 2.92
CA ASP A 12 1.76 -18.28 2.78
C ASP A 12 2.58 -18.64 1.53
N PRO A 13 3.66 -19.43 1.64
CA PRO A 13 4.55 -19.71 0.52
C PRO A 13 3.92 -20.63 -0.54
N GLU A 14 2.93 -21.44 -0.17
CA GLU A 14 2.29 -22.41 -1.07
C GLU A 14 1.16 -21.75 -1.89
N THR A 15 0.31 -20.96 -1.23
CA THR A 15 -0.87 -20.34 -1.84
C THR A 15 -0.61 -18.92 -2.36
N GLY A 16 0.41 -18.26 -1.79
CA GLY A 16 0.72 -16.86 -2.04
C GLY A 16 -0.25 -15.86 -1.43
N VAL A 17 -1.12 -16.32 -0.52
CA VAL A 17 -2.11 -15.48 0.16
C VAL A 17 -1.47 -14.81 1.38
N TYR A 18 -1.87 -13.57 1.64
CA TYR A 18 -1.43 -12.81 2.80
C TYR A 18 -2.38 -13.00 3.98
N ARG A 19 -1.84 -13.11 5.19
CA ARG A 19 -2.59 -13.19 6.45
C ARG A 19 -2.07 -12.15 7.43
N VAL A 20 -2.99 -11.47 8.10
CA VAL A 20 -2.68 -10.45 9.12
C VAL A 20 -2.50 -11.10 10.49
N ASN A 21 -1.52 -10.63 11.25
CA ASN A 21 -1.42 -10.82 12.69
C ASN A 21 -1.94 -9.55 13.37
N TYR A 22 -3.16 -9.59 13.92
CA TYR A 22 -3.84 -8.38 14.41
C TYR A 22 -3.12 -7.72 15.59
N ASP A 23 -2.64 -8.51 16.55
CA ASP A 23 -1.91 -7.97 17.72
C ASP A 23 -0.64 -7.23 17.28
N LYS A 24 0.11 -7.84 16.34
CA LYS A 24 1.31 -7.21 15.78
C LYS A 24 0.99 -6.05 14.86
N LEU A 25 -0.13 -6.09 14.14
CA LEU A 25 -0.57 -5.00 13.28
C LEU A 25 -0.87 -3.75 14.10
N GLU A 26 -1.58 -3.88 15.22
CA GLU A 26 -1.87 -2.75 16.10
C GLU A 26 -0.58 -2.14 16.66
N ALA A 27 0.33 -2.96 17.18
CA ALA A 27 1.62 -2.50 17.68
C ALA A 27 2.48 -1.85 16.58
N ALA A 28 2.50 -2.43 15.38
CA ALA A 28 3.24 -1.89 14.25
C ALA A 28 2.63 -0.58 13.74
N ALA A 29 1.31 -0.43 13.75
CA ALA A 29 0.63 0.81 13.37
C ALA A 29 0.91 1.92 14.39
N ALA A 30 0.86 1.61 15.69
CA ALA A 30 1.20 2.56 16.76
C ALA A 30 2.64 3.05 16.64
N SER A 31 3.61 2.12 16.54
CA SER A 31 5.04 2.46 16.42
C SER A 31 5.39 3.20 15.13
N LEU A 32 4.77 2.85 13.99
CA LEU A 32 4.97 3.59 12.75
C LEU A 32 4.41 5.01 12.85
N SER A 33 3.26 5.17 13.51
CA SER A 33 2.66 6.48 13.75
C SER A 33 3.53 7.35 14.64
N GLU A 34 4.04 6.79 15.74
CA GLU A 34 5.01 7.45 16.62
C GLU A 34 6.23 7.93 15.83
N LEU A 35 6.87 7.03 15.06
CA LEU A 35 8.04 7.37 14.24
C LEU A 35 7.74 8.53 13.26
N ILE A 36 6.64 8.43 12.51
CA ILE A 36 6.29 9.45 11.51
C ILE A 36 5.97 10.78 12.19
N LEU A 37 5.20 10.77 13.28
CA LEU A 37 4.80 11.99 13.98
C LEU A 37 6.00 12.67 14.67
N THR A 38 6.94 11.91 15.21
CA THR A 38 8.19 12.46 15.75
C THR A 38 9.01 13.13 14.66
N LEU A 39 9.26 12.45 13.53
CA LEU A 39 9.98 13.04 12.40
C LEU A 39 9.31 14.33 11.89
N GLN A 40 7.98 14.32 11.78
CA GLN A 40 7.21 15.50 11.36
C GLN A 40 7.26 16.63 12.38
N GLY A 41 7.15 16.32 13.68
CA GLY A 41 7.18 17.29 14.77
C GLY A 41 8.55 17.96 14.93
N ASP A 42 9.62 17.19 14.70
CA ASP A 42 10.99 17.68 14.72
C ASP A 42 11.39 18.42 13.43
N GLY A 43 10.55 18.34 12.39
CA GLY A 43 10.86 18.90 11.08
C GLY A 43 12.04 18.20 10.39
N ASP A 44 12.25 16.92 10.69
CA ASP A 44 13.40 16.14 10.20
C ASP A 44 13.19 15.70 8.74
N TYR A 45 13.53 16.60 7.82
CA TYR A 45 13.41 16.37 6.38
C TYR A 45 14.26 15.17 5.91
N ASP A 46 15.49 15.07 6.39
CA ASP A 46 16.44 14.03 5.97
C ASP A 46 15.98 12.67 6.50
N GLY A 47 15.52 12.59 7.75
CA GLY A 47 14.96 11.38 8.34
C GLY A 47 13.70 10.89 7.63
N VAL A 48 12.80 11.80 7.21
CA VAL A 48 11.66 11.43 6.36
C VAL A 48 12.14 10.90 5.00
N GLY A 49 13.13 11.56 4.39
CA GLY A 49 13.73 11.13 3.13
C GLY A 49 14.29 9.71 3.20
N GLU A 50 15.04 9.41 4.26
CA GLU A 50 15.59 8.07 4.49
C GLU A 50 14.49 7.03 4.73
N LEU A 51 13.48 7.37 5.53
CA LEU A 51 12.36 6.47 5.80
C LEU A 51 11.64 6.07 4.51
N VAL A 52 11.35 7.03 3.63
CA VAL A 52 10.72 6.78 2.32
C VAL A 52 11.66 5.98 1.42
N ALA A 53 12.94 6.36 1.32
CA ALA A 53 13.91 5.69 0.46
C ALA A 53 14.16 4.23 0.86
N THR A 54 14.00 3.89 2.13
CA THR A 54 14.21 2.53 2.65
C THR A 54 12.93 1.72 2.70
N LYS A 55 11.82 2.28 3.19
CA LYS A 55 10.57 1.55 3.44
C LYS A 55 9.52 1.70 2.35
N GLY A 56 9.63 2.70 1.48
CA GLY A 56 8.71 3.00 0.37
C GLY A 56 9.00 2.26 -0.94
N LYS A 57 9.81 1.20 -0.91
CA LYS A 57 10.19 0.40 -2.08
C LYS A 57 9.32 -0.84 -2.24
N ILE A 58 9.02 -1.19 -3.49
CA ILE A 58 8.43 -2.49 -3.85
C ILE A 58 9.55 -3.53 -3.85
N GLY A 59 9.48 -4.49 -2.91
CA GLY A 59 10.39 -5.64 -2.89
C GLY A 59 9.95 -6.75 -3.84
N GLU A 60 10.85 -7.68 -4.14
CA GLU A 60 10.64 -8.79 -5.10
C GLU A 60 9.36 -9.60 -4.81
N GLN A 61 9.09 -9.91 -3.53
CA GLN A 61 7.89 -10.66 -3.15
C GLN A 61 6.58 -9.91 -3.47
N LEU A 62 6.55 -8.59 -3.26
CA LEU A 62 5.38 -7.78 -3.59
C LEU A 62 5.27 -7.63 -5.10
N GLN A 63 6.37 -7.40 -5.81
CA GLN A 63 6.38 -7.32 -7.27
C GLN A 63 5.79 -8.59 -7.90
N ALA A 64 6.26 -9.78 -7.49
CA ALA A 64 5.72 -11.04 -7.99
C ALA A 64 4.22 -11.21 -7.70
N SER A 65 3.73 -10.65 -6.60
CA SER A 65 2.30 -10.69 -6.27
C SER A 65 1.50 -9.73 -7.15
N LEU A 66 2.04 -8.56 -7.49
CA LEU A 66 1.44 -7.61 -8.43
C LEU A 66 1.46 -8.14 -9.88
N ASP A 67 2.52 -8.82 -10.27
CA ASP A 67 2.65 -9.46 -11.59
C ASP A 67 1.54 -10.50 -11.78
N ARG A 68 1.27 -11.34 -10.76
CA ARG A 68 0.16 -12.29 -10.78
C ARG A 68 -1.21 -11.63 -10.99
N LEU A 69 -1.45 -10.44 -10.41
CA LEU A 69 -2.69 -9.70 -10.62
C LEU A 69 -2.80 -9.17 -12.06
N SER A 70 -1.67 -8.70 -12.60
CA SER A 70 -1.56 -8.22 -13.96
C SER A 70 -1.77 -9.34 -14.99
N ASP A 71 -1.17 -10.50 -14.76
CA ASP A 71 -1.35 -11.72 -15.59
C ASP A 71 -2.81 -12.19 -15.57
N ALA A 72 -3.50 -12.01 -14.45
CA ALA A 72 -4.93 -12.28 -14.33
C ALA A 72 -5.82 -11.18 -14.96
N SER A 73 -5.23 -10.16 -15.60
CA SER A 73 -5.92 -9.03 -16.23
C SER A 73 -6.85 -8.28 -15.27
N ILE A 74 -6.47 -8.21 -13.98
CA ILE A 74 -7.24 -7.47 -12.98
C ILE A 74 -6.92 -5.97 -13.13
N PRO A 75 -7.92 -5.10 -13.37
CA PRO A 75 -7.68 -3.66 -13.51
C PRO A 75 -7.29 -3.03 -12.17
N VAL A 76 -6.47 -1.98 -12.23
CA VAL A 76 -5.99 -1.24 -11.05
C VAL A 76 -7.09 -0.35 -10.46
N ASP A 77 -7.92 0.23 -11.31
CA ASP A 77 -8.98 1.17 -10.92
C ASP A 77 -10.15 1.09 -11.92
N VAL A 78 -11.23 1.80 -11.63
CA VAL A 78 -12.43 1.89 -12.45
C VAL A 78 -12.53 3.26 -13.11
N VAL A 79 -12.89 3.28 -14.39
CA VAL A 79 -13.31 4.51 -15.07
C VAL A 79 -14.83 4.56 -15.01
N PHE A 80 -15.36 5.62 -14.38
CA PHE A 80 -16.80 5.85 -14.38
C PHE A 80 -17.20 6.72 -15.57
N GLU A 81 -17.83 6.12 -16.57
CA GLU A 81 -18.37 6.81 -17.73
C GLU A 81 -19.70 7.47 -17.34
N GLN A 82 -19.70 8.81 -17.27
CA GLN A 82 -20.86 9.62 -16.88
C GLN A 82 -20.84 10.97 -17.60
N GLY A 83 -22.00 11.62 -17.70
CA GLY A 83 -22.14 12.96 -18.27
C GLY A 83 -23.36 13.08 -19.17
N ALA A 84 -23.71 14.32 -19.56
CA ALA A 84 -24.81 14.56 -20.48
C ALA A 84 -24.54 13.91 -21.85
N ASP A 85 -23.28 13.92 -22.29
CA ASP A 85 -22.75 13.20 -23.44
C ASP A 85 -23.00 11.69 -23.37
N VAL A 86 -22.70 11.07 -22.25
CA VAL A 86 -22.95 9.64 -22.00
C VAL A 86 -24.44 9.33 -21.97
N LEU A 87 -25.27 10.28 -21.52
CA LEU A 87 -26.73 10.16 -21.45
C LEU A 87 -27.46 10.60 -22.73
N GLY A 88 -26.76 11.10 -23.75
CA GLY A 88 -27.37 11.62 -24.99
C GLY A 88 -28.17 12.92 -24.81
N LEU A 89 -27.78 13.76 -23.86
CA LEU A 89 -28.45 15.01 -23.46
C LEU A 89 -27.68 16.28 -23.90
N GLU A 90 -26.76 16.17 -24.85
CA GLU A 90 -25.86 17.27 -25.28
C GLU A 90 -26.59 18.49 -25.88
N ASP A 91 -27.83 18.31 -26.33
CA ASP A 91 -28.65 19.34 -27.01
C ASP A 91 -29.82 19.91 -26.14
N LEU A 92 -29.84 19.64 -24.83
CA LEU A 92 -30.76 20.29 -23.86
C LEU A 92 -30.17 21.59 -23.30
#